data_AF-A0A2E2P0H4-F1
#
_entry.id   AF-A0A2E2P0H4-F1
#
_cell.length_a   1.000
_cell.length_b   1.000
_cell.length_c   1.000
_cell.angle_alpha   90.00
_cell.angle_beta   90.00
_cell.angle_gamma   90.00
#
_symmetry.space_group_name_H-M   'P 1'
#
loop_
_entity.id
_entity.type
_entity.pdbx_description
1 polymer ?
#
loop_
_entity_poly.entity_id
_entity_poly.type
_entity_poly.pdbx_seq_one_letter_code
_entity_poly.pdbx_strand_id
1 'polypeptide(L)'
;MKVTFYIAFLLISLISLVAHYFIFQSLGFEWNQWMWGLYLYFPLTTLFIYRILSKKIAGRPQSFVTSFMGTMAAKLFISLTLLLIVLYSFPAIKIPFALSFLYLYLLYTSLNTYYIFSQLKKQ
;
A
#
# COMPACT_ATOMS: atom_id res chain seq x y z
N MET A 1 -16.16 1.40 18.98
CA MET A 1 -16.54 2.09 17.72
C MET A 1 -15.93 1.35 16.54
N LYS A 2 -16.71 1.01 15.50
CA LYS A 2 -16.13 0.46 14.25
C LYS A 2 -15.37 1.59 13.57
N VAL A 3 -14.03 1.54 13.57
CA VAL A 3 -13.21 2.52 12.85
C VAL A 3 -13.50 2.37 11.37
N THR A 4 -13.93 3.45 10.72
CA THR A 4 -14.15 3.48 9.27
C THR A 4 -12.82 3.33 8.54
N PHE A 5 -12.82 2.64 7.40
CA PHE A 5 -11.62 2.43 6.58
C PHE A 5 -10.78 3.71 6.41
N TYR A 6 -11.41 4.85 6.11
CA TYR A 6 -10.72 6.12 5.91
C TYR A 6 -9.98 6.63 7.15
N ILE A 7 -10.55 6.43 8.35
CA ILE A 7 -9.92 6.84 9.62
C ILE A 7 -8.73 5.93 9.92
N ALA A 8 -8.90 4.61 9.81
CA ALA A 8 -7.80 3.67 10.00
C ALA A 8 -6.68 3.89 8.98
N PHE A 9 -7.04 4.13 7.72
CA PHE A 9 -6.11 4.47 6.65
C PHE A 9 -5.30 5.71 6.99
N LEU A 10 -5.94 6.80 7.40
CA LEU A 10 -5.26 8.04 7.75
C LEU A 10 -4.34 7.86 8.96
N LEU A 11 -4.83 7.23 10.03
CA LEU A 11 -4.05 6.96 11.24
C LEU A 11 -2.84 6.07 10.95
N ILE A 12 -3.04 4.96 10.23
CA ILE A 12 -1.95 4.05 9.85
C ILE A 12 -0.94 4.77 8.96
N SER A 13 -1.39 5.62 8.03
CA SER A 13 -0.49 6.39 7.15
C SER A 13 0.37 7.36 7.95
N LEU A 14 -0.21 8.11 8.89
CA LEU A 14 0.50 9.06 9.74
C LEU A 14 1.46 8.36 10.70
N ILE A 15 0.97 7.34 11.42
CA ILE A 15 1.80 6.56 12.36
C ILE A 15 2.94 5.88 11.60
N SER A 16 2.66 5.30 10.43
CA SER A 16 3.68 4.69 9.58
C SER A 16 4.73 5.69 9.12
N LEU A 17 4.33 6.89 8.68
CA LEU A 17 5.27 7.94 8.26
C LEU A 17 6.21 8.32 9.40
N VAL A 18 5.65 8.62 10.57
CA VAL A 18 6.41 9.03 11.74
C VAL A 18 7.34 7.91 12.22
N ALA A 19 6.81 6.69 12.39
CA ALA A 19 7.60 5.55 12.85
C ALA A 19 8.74 5.22 11.88
N HIS A 20 8.45 5.20 10.57
CA HIS A 20 9.44 4.88 9.56
C HIS A 20 10.54 5.94 9.48
N TYR A 21 10.19 7.23 9.63
CA TYR A 21 11.17 8.32 9.72
C TYR A 21 12.13 8.13 10.89
N PHE A 22 11.62 7.88 12.09
CA PHE A 22 12.47 7.66 13.27
C PHE A 22 13.32 6.39 13.16
N ILE A 23 12.78 5.31 12.59
CA ILE A 23 13.54 4.08 12.33
C ILE A 23 14.70 4.38 11.36
N PHE A 24 14.45 5.10 10.27
CA PHE A 24 15.49 5.48 9.31
C PHE A 24 16.58 6.33 9.93
N GLN A 25 16.19 7.33 10.73
CA GLN A 25 17.12 8.17 11.46
C GLN A 25 17.99 7.34 12.42
N SER A 26 17.40 6.37 13.13
CA SER A 26 18.14 5.50 14.06
C SER A 26 19.12 4.53 13.36
N LEU A 27 18.82 4.15 12.11
CA LEU A 27 19.67 3.27 11.30
C LEU A 27 20.73 4.03 10.48
N GLY A 28 20.75 5.37 10.56
CA GLY A 28 21.66 6.20 9.77
C GLY A 28 21.31 6.25 8.29
N PHE A 29 20.08 5.92 7.90
CA PHE A 29 19.61 6.05 6.52
C PHE A 29 19.14 7.47 6.22
N GLU A 30 19.53 7.98 5.05
CA GLU A 30 19.09 9.29 4.58
C GLU A 30 17.63 9.25 4.11
N TRP A 31 16.84 10.24 4.56
CA TRP A 31 15.47 10.43 4.09
C TRP A 31 15.46 11.17 2.74
N ASN A 32 15.52 10.39 1.65
CA ASN A 32 15.55 10.94 0.28
C ASN A 32 14.15 11.34 -0.22
N GLN A 33 14.09 12.23 -1.22
CA GLN A 33 12.86 12.66 -1.90
C GLN A 33 12.02 11.50 -2.44
N TRP A 34 12.66 10.40 -2.86
CA TRP A 34 11.97 9.19 -3.31
C TRP A 34 11.05 8.56 -2.25
N MET A 35 11.33 8.78 -0.95
CA MET A 35 10.47 8.29 0.13
C MET A 35 9.10 8.96 0.09
N TRP A 36 9.05 10.26 -0.20
CA TRP A 36 7.78 10.97 -0.40
C TRP A 36 6.99 10.39 -1.57
N GLY A 37 7.69 9.96 -2.64
CA GLY A 37 7.08 9.23 -3.75
C GLY A 37 6.38 7.95 -3.30
N LEU A 38 6.99 7.16 -2.41
CA LEU A 38 6.36 5.95 -1.86
C LEU A 38 5.16 6.27 -0.96
N TYR A 39 5.29 7.30 -0.12
CA TYR A 39 4.22 7.78 0.75
C TYR A 39 3.07 8.46 0.00
N LEU A 40 3.24 8.78 -1.28
CA LEU A 40 2.15 9.18 -2.15
C LEU A 40 1.57 7.96 -2.89
N TYR A 41 2.43 7.15 -3.48
CA TYR A 41 2.06 6.01 -4.33
C TYR A 41 1.21 4.96 -3.60
N PHE A 42 1.66 4.48 -2.44
CA PHE A 42 0.96 3.38 -1.75
C PHE A 42 -0.41 3.80 -1.17
N PRO A 43 -0.55 4.98 -0.52
CA PRO A 43 -1.85 5.51 -0.13
C PRO A 43 -2.82 5.67 -1.29
N LEU A 44 -2.39 6.29 -2.40
CA LEU A 44 -3.26 6.53 -3.56
C LEU A 44 -3.71 5.23 -4.21
N THR A 45 -2.79 4.30 -4.44
CA THR A 45 -3.14 2.99 -5.01
C THR A 45 -4.09 2.23 -4.09
N THR A 46 -3.90 2.32 -2.77
CA THR A 46 -4.80 1.66 -1.80
C THR A 46 -6.20 2.24 -1.81
N LEU A 47 -6.33 3.58 -1.85
CA LEU A 47 -7.62 4.25 -1.97
C LEU A 47 -8.34 3.89 -3.27
N PHE A 48 -7.60 3.87 -4.39
CA PHE A 48 -8.14 3.50 -5.69
C PHE A 48 -8.69 2.08 -5.68
N ILE A 49 -7.91 1.11 -5.19
CA ILE A 49 -8.31 -0.29 -5.12
C ILE A 49 -9.50 -0.47 -4.19
N TYR A 50 -9.47 0.14 -3.00
CA TYR A 50 -10.58 0.07 -2.06
C TYR A 50 -11.89 0.58 -2.69
N ARG A 51 -11.84 1.70 -3.43
CA ARG A 51 -13.02 2.24 -4.13
C ARG A 51 -13.53 1.31 -5.23
N ILE A 52 -12.65 0.67 -6.00
CA ILE A 52 -13.05 -0.28 -7.04
C ILE A 52 -13.71 -1.50 -6.41
N LEU A 53 -13.06 -2.11 -5.42
CA LEU A 53 -13.51 -3.36 -4.84
C LEU A 53 -14.78 -3.18 -4.02
N SER A 54 -14.90 -2.10 -3.24
CA SER A 54 -16.10 -1.84 -2.42
C SER A 54 -17.38 -1.80 -3.26
N LYS A 55 -17.32 -1.31 -4.51
CA LYS A 55 -18.46 -1.31 -5.44
C LYS A 55 -18.86 -2.70 -5.93
N LYS A 56 -17.95 -3.67 -5.87
CA LYS A 56 -18.14 -5.05 -6.34
C LYS A 56 -18.56 -6.01 -5.23
N ILE A 57 -18.42 -5.63 -3.95
CA ILE A 57 -18.80 -6.46 -2.80
C ILE A 57 -20.31 -6.76 -2.80
N ALA A 58 -21.17 -5.80 -3.14
CA ALA A 58 -22.62 -6.01 -3.23
C ALA A 58 -23.09 -6.83 -4.45
N GLY A 59 -22.17 -7.19 -5.35
CA GLY A 59 -22.48 -7.91 -6.58
C GLY A 59 -22.35 -9.44 -6.44
N ARG A 60 -22.26 -10.12 -7.59
CA ARG A 60 -22.01 -11.58 -7.63
C ARG A 60 -20.61 -11.90 -7.08
N PRO A 61 -20.46 -12.92 -6.20
CA PRO A 61 -19.17 -13.29 -5.61
C PRO A 61 -18.05 -13.53 -6.63
N GLN A 62 -18.37 -14.17 -7.76
CA GLN A 62 -17.41 -14.41 -8.84
C GLN A 62 -16.86 -13.11 -9.43
N SER A 63 -17.70 -12.08 -9.60
CA SER A 63 -17.26 -10.77 -10.11
C SER A 63 -16.33 -10.07 -9.14
N PHE A 64 -16.59 -10.20 -7.83
CA PHE A 64 -15.71 -9.70 -6.79
C PHE A 64 -14.34 -10.39 -6.83
N VAL A 65 -14.30 -11.73 -6.87
CA VAL A 65 -13.02 -12.49 -6.90
C VAL A 65 -12.19 -12.13 -8.12
N THR A 66 -12.80 -12.09 -9.32
CA THR A 66 -12.09 -11.70 -10.55
C THR A 66 -11.54 -10.27 -10.45
N SER A 67 -12.33 -9.33 -9.91
CA SER A 67 -11.89 -7.94 -9.74
C SER A 67 -10.77 -7.83 -8.69
N PHE A 68 -10.86 -8.57 -7.58
CA PHE A 68 -9.85 -8.61 -6.54
C PHE A 68 -8.53 -9.14 -7.08
N MET A 69 -8.54 -10.33 -7.70
CA MET A 69 -7.34 -10.94 -8.26
C MET A 69 -6.72 -10.06 -9.34
N GLY A 70 -7.52 -9.55 -10.28
CA GLY A 70 -7.03 -8.70 -11.36
C GLY A 70 -6.42 -7.40 -10.84
N THR A 71 -7.07 -6.74 -9.89
CA THR A 71 -6.59 -5.47 -9.33
C THR A 71 -5.33 -5.67 -8.49
N MET A 72 -5.26 -6.73 -7.69
CA MET A 72 -4.07 -7.04 -6.88
C MET A 72 -2.88 -7.46 -7.74
N ALA A 73 -3.11 -8.24 -8.81
CA ALA A 73 -2.08 -8.59 -9.78
C ALA A 73 -1.57 -7.34 -10.51
N ALA A 74 -2.46 -6.48 -11.01
CA ALA A 74 -2.07 -5.22 -11.65
C ALA A 74 -1.25 -4.33 -10.71
N LYS A 75 -1.68 -4.19 -9.43
CA LYS A 75 -0.92 -3.46 -8.41
C LYS A 75 0.49 -4.05 -8.26
N LEU A 76 0.61 -5.37 -8.14
CA LEU A 76 1.90 -6.05 -8.00
C LEU A 76 2.81 -5.79 -9.20
N PHE A 77 2.32 -5.97 -10.43
CA PHE A 77 3.14 -5.74 -11.62
C PHE A 77 3.60 -4.28 -11.72
N ILE A 78 2.71 -3.31 -11.50
CA ILE A 78 3.08 -1.88 -11.50
C ILE A 78 4.10 -1.61 -10.40
N SER A 79 3.91 -2.17 -9.21
CA SER A 79 4.82 -2.06 -8.07
C SER A 79 6.21 -2.61 -8.39
N LEU A 80 6.29 -3.81 -8.98
CA LEU A 80 7.56 -4.43 -9.35
C LEU A 80 8.27 -3.67 -10.46
N THR A 81 7.55 -3.17 -11.47
CA THR A 81 8.12 -2.33 -12.52
C THR A 81 8.69 -1.04 -11.95
N LEU A 82 7.95 -0.36 -11.06
CA LEU A 82 8.43 0.86 -10.39
C LEU A 82 9.69 0.57 -9.57
N LEU A 83 9.67 -0.51 -8.79
CA LEU A 83 10.83 -0.93 -8.00
C LEU A 83 12.03 -1.17 -8.91
N LEU A 84 11.87 -1.94 -9.99
CA LEU A 84 12.95 -2.23 -10.93
C LEU A 84 13.55 -0.96 -11.54
N ILE A 85 12.70 -0.03 -12.01
CA ILE A 85 13.14 1.24 -12.60
C ILE A 85 13.96 2.04 -11.59
N VAL A 86 13.46 2.23 -10.38
CA VAL A 86 14.16 3.04 -9.36
C VAL A 86 15.48 2.39 -8.94
N LEU A 87 15.50 1.08 -8.69
CA LEU A 87 16.71 0.39 -8.26
C LEU A 87 17.79 0.35 -9.37
N TYR A 88 17.38 0.32 -10.64
CA TYR A 88 18.31 0.36 -11.77
C TYR A 88 18.85 1.78 -12.00
N SER A 89 18.00 2.80 -11.93
CA SER A 89 18.39 4.19 -12.18
C SER A 89 19.14 4.84 -11.02
N PHE A 90 18.88 4.43 -9.78
CA PHE A 90 19.42 5.07 -8.58
C PHE A 90 20.03 4.03 -7.61
N PRO A 91 21.20 3.45 -7.95
CA PRO A 91 21.83 2.41 -7.13
C PRO A 91 22.23 2.90 -5.73
N ALA A 92 22.48 4.20 -5.55
CA ALA A 92 22.85 4.79 -4.27
C ALA A 92 21.78 4.63 -3.18
N ILE A 93 20.50 4.57 -3.55
CA ILE A 93 19.37 4.45 -2.60
C ILE A 93 18.79 3.04 -2.54
N LYS A 94 19.44 2.06 -3.17
CA LYS A 94 18.87 0.73 -3.44
C LYS A 94 18.33 0.05 -2.18
N ILE A 95 19.15 -0.01 -1.13
CA ILE A 95 18.80 -0.67 0.14
C ILE A 95 17.68 0.07 0.87
N PRO A 96 17.82 1.36 1.23
CA PRO A 96 16.76 2.08 1.94
C PRO A 96 15.44 2.11 1.15
N PHE A 97 15.51 2.27 -0.18
CA PHE A 97 14.32 2.26 -1.02
C PHE A 97 13.63 0.89 -1.03
N ALA A 98 14.38 -0.21 -1.21
CA ALA A 98 13.79 -1.55 -1.25
C ALA A 98 13.13 -1.94 0.08
N LEU A 99 13.75 -1.61 1.22
CA LEU A 99 13.18 -1.86 2.55
C LEU A 99 11.90 -1.05 2.78
N SER A 100 11.94 0.24 2.44
CA SER A 100 10.77 1.14 2.49
C SER A 100 9.64 0.63 1.62
N PHE A 101 9.98 0.22 0.40
CA PHE A 101 9.03 -0.30 -0.58
C PHE A 101 8.34 -1.56 -0.05
N LEU A 102 9.12 -2.53 0.44
CA LEU A 102 8.60 -3.77 1.01
C LEU A 102 7.67 -3.49 2.20
N TYR A 103 8.13 -2.66 3.14
CA TYR A 103 7.36 -2.29 4.33
C TYR A 103 6.00 -1.67 3.94
N LEU A 104 6.00 -0.64 3.10
CA LEU A 104 4.78 0.05 2.69
C LEU A 104 3.90 -0.86 1.83
N TYR A 105 4.49 -1.64 0.91
CA TYR A 105 3.75 -2.61 0.10
C TYR A 105 2.95 -3.57 0.98
N LEU A 106 3.60 -4.17 1.98
CA LEU A 106 2.95 -5.11 2.90
C LEU A 106 1.92 -4.44 3.79
N LEU A 107 2.24 -3.28 4.36
CA LEU A 107 1.34 -2.53 5.24
C LEU A 107 0.02 -2.19 4.53
N TYR A 108 0.11 -1.55 3.37
CA TYR A 108 -1.05 -1.08 2.64
C TYR A 108 -1.82 -2.22 1.96
N THR A 109 -1.13 -3.28 1.53
CA THR A 109 -1.80 -4.48 1.01
C THR A 109 -2.57 -5.20 2.11
N SER A 110 -1.97 -5.36 3.30
CA SER A 110 -2.62 -5.97 4.46
C SER A 110 -3.84 -5.17 4.90
N LEU A 111 -3.71 -3.84 4.96
CA LEU A 111 -4.82 -2.94 5.30
C LEU A 111 -6.00 -3.12 4.35
N ASN A 112 -5.74 -3.08 3.05
CA ASN A 112 -6.78 -3.20 2.03
C ASN A 112 -7.48 -4.57 2.10
N THR A 113 -6.69 -5.64 2.12
CA THR A 113 -7.20 -7.02 2.24
C THR A 113 -8.04 -7.18 3.51
N TYR A 114 -7.54 -6.74 4.67
CA TYR A 114 -8.27 -6.83 5.93
C TYR A 114 -9.65 -6.17 5.85
N TYR A 115 -9.71 -4.91 5.39
CA TYR A 115 -10.98 -4.19 5.34
C TYR A 115 -11.95 -4.78 4.32
N ILE A 116 -11.48 -5.16 3.13
CA ILE A 116 -12.31 -5.76 2.10
C ILE A 116 -12.89 -7.10 2.58
N PHE A 117 -12.07 -8.00 3.15
CA PHE A 117 -12.56 -9.27 3.69
C PHE A 117 -13.49 -9.06 4.90
N SER A 118 -13.24 -8.04 5.73
CA SER A 118 -14.14 -7.72 6.84
C SER A 118 -15.53 -7.22 6.38
N GLN A 119 -15.62 -6.64 5.18
CA GLN A 119 -16.89 -6.23 4.58
C GLN A 119 -17.60 -7.40 3.91
N LEU A 120 -16.86 -8.27 3.22
CA LEU A 120 -17.41 -9.49 2.62
C LEU A 120 -18.07 -10.39 3.68
N LYS A 121 -17.43 -10.56 4.85
CA LYS A 121 -17.99 -11.36 5.98
C LYS A 121 -19.26 -10.80 6.62
N LYS A 122 -19.62 -9.54 6.32
CA LYS A 122 -20.81 -8.87 6.89
C LYS A 122 -22.04 -8.98 5.99
N GLN A 123 -21.87 -9.51 4.77
CA GLN A 123 -22.97 -9.89 3.89
C GLN A 123 -23.39 -11.33 4.20
#